data_AF-A0A118K797-F1
#
_entry.id   AF-A0A118K797-F1
#
_cell.length_a   1.000
_cell.length_b   1.000
_cell.length_c   1.000
_cell.angle_alpha   90.00
_cell.angle_beta   90.00
_cell.angle_gamma   90.00
#
_symmetry.space_group_name_H-M   'P 1'
#
loop_
_entity.id
_entity.type
_entity.pdbx_description
1 polymer ?
#
loop_
_entity_poly.entity_id
_entity_poly.type
_entity_poly.pdbx_seq_one_letter_code
_entity_poly.pdbx_strand_id
1 'polypeptide(L)'
;MMVVVSYLGNKLQRLCSSLCFGIASFCRFLWFLLTCFYHYVLGRMNHFSIELFYFLFLSTIGFLILNATDPRTATFTPKKLDLFFTSVSASTVSSMSVVEMEVFSNTQLIIMTILMFIGGEVFTSMVGLHVSHHQRSAKKGGRVNDSMSDLGIPANFADHHLELGTIANPEFESSKSDIFDLGYDPEPVAHTEDLKCKSIRFLGFVALGYLLLVQTLGVVSVLVYINVISSAKNVLEQKGLKPFTFSLFTIVSTFASCGFVPTNENMIVFRKNSGLLLLLIPQILLGNNLYPSALRFSVWAIGKFKKKAETRYLLNNGHNIRFHHFLSHLHSSYLVVTVLGFILVQFVLFSAMEWGSDSLNALNHYQKFIGVLFQTINTRHTGETIVDLSTVVAASLVLIVVMMLVISLPSSLLKFIDIFHHQIQLES
;
A
#
# COMPACT_ATOMS: atom_id res chain seq x y z
N MET A 1 -48.36 38.61 24.18
CA MET A 1 -47.68 37.30 24.01
C MET A 1 -46.86 37.22 22.71
N MET A 2 -47.36 37.68 21.55
CA MET A 2 -46.61 37.66 20.27
C MET A 2 -45.29 38.47 20.23
N VAL A 3 -45.23 39.63 20.89
CA VAL A 3 -44.03 40.50 20.85
C VAL A 3 -42.84 39.90 21.64
N VAL A 4 -43.12 39.18 22.73
CA VAL A 4 -42.10 38.53 23.56
C VAL A 4 -41.50 37.32 22.83
N VAL A 5 -42.31 36.57 22.08
CA VAL A 5 -41.84 35.42 21.28
C VAL A 5 -40.97 35.87 20.09
N SER A 6 -41.32 36.98 19.43
CA SER A 6 -40.51 37.55 18.34
C SER A 6 -39.16 38.09 18.83
N TYR A 7 -39.13 38.73 20.00
CA TYR A 7 -37.89 39.23 20.60
C TYR A 7 -36.97 38.09 21.07
N LEU A 8 -37.55 37.02 21.64
CA LEU A 8 -36.80 35.84 22.05
C LEU A 8 -36.23 35.08 20.84
N GLY A 9 -37.01 34.95 19.75
CA GLY A 9 -36.56 34.32 18.50
C GLY A 9 -35.38 35.06 17.85
N ASN A 10 -35.43 36.39 17.77
CA ASN A 10 -34.33 37.19 17.23
C ASN A 10 -33.06 37.16 18.10
N LYS A 11 -33.20 37.04 19.42
CA LYS A 11 -32.06 36.90 20.35
C LYS A 11 -31.45 35.50 20.27
N LEU A 12 -32.28 34.45 20.09
CA LEU A 12 -31.83 33.07 19.91
C LEU A 12 -31.13 32.87 18.55
N GLN A 13 -31.64 33.50 17.48
CA GLN A 13 -31.03 33.45 16.15
C GLN A 13 -29.66 34.13 16.11
N ARG A 14 -29.49 35.26 16.82
CA ARG A 14 -28.17 35.93 16.98
C ARG A 14 -27.19 35.12 17.83
N LEU A 15 -27.67 34.45 18.87
CA LEU A 15 -26.84 33.54 19.67
C LEU A 15 -26.40 32.32 18.83
N CYS A 16 -27.30 31.76 18.03
CA CYS A 16 -27.00 30.63 17.15
C CYS A 16 -25.98 31.00 16.05
N SER A 17 -26.11 32.19 15.42
CA SER A 17 -25.12 32.66 14.43
C SER A 17 -23.75 32.97 15.06
N SER A 18 -23.73 33.49 16.29
CA SER A 18 -22.49 33.78 17.03
C SER A 18 -21.77 32.50 17.48
N LEU A 19 -22.51 31.50 18.00
CA LEU A 19 -21.96 30.19 18.31
C LEU A 19 -21.45 29.47 17.05
N CYS A 20 -22.18 29.55 15.93
CA CYS A 20 -21.75 28.92 14.68
C CYS A 20 -20.46 29.57 14.12
N PHE A 21 -20.32 30.91 14.22
CA PHE A 21 -19.10 31.62 13.84
C PHE A 21 -17.92 31.28 14.78
N GLY A 22 -18.18 31.18 16.10
CA GLY A 22 -17.17 30.77 17.08
C GLY A 22 -16.68 29.33 16.86
N ILE A 23 -17.59 28.40 16.57
CA ILE A 23 -17.25 26.99 16.24
C ILE A 23 -16.46 26.93 14.92
N ALA A 24 -16.87 27.67 13.89
CA ALA A 24 -16.14 27.71 12.62
C ALA A 24 -14.72 28.29 12.78
N SER A 25 -14.58 29.36 13.58
CA SER A 25 -13.27 29.95 13.89
C SER A 25 -12.39 29.02 14.72
N PHE A 26 -12.97 28.33 15.71
CA PHE A 26 -12.28 27.34 16.52
C PHE A 26 -11.84 26.12 15.69
N CYS A 27 -12.68 25.63 14.78
CA CYS A 27 -12.30 24.58 13.84
C CYS A 27 -11.17 25.02 12.89
N ARG A 28 -11.19 26.26 12.40
CA ARG A 28 -10.08 26.81 11.59
C ARG A 28 -8.78 26.94 12.39
N PHE A 29 -8.88 27.38 13.65
CA PHE A 29 -7.73 27.48 14.54
C PHE A 29 -7.17 26.10 14.89
N LEU A 30 -8.03 25.13 15.20
CA LEU A 30 -7.65 23.75 15.45
C LEU A 30 -7.01 23.13 14.20
N TRP A 31 -7.59 23.36 13.01
CA TRP A 31 -7.01 22.95 11.73
C TRP A 31 -5.64 23.57 11.50
N PHE A 32 -5.47 24.86 11.78
CA PHE A 32 -4.19 25.55 11.69
C PHE A 32 -3.16 24.95 12.65
N LEU A 33 -3.55 24.71 13.90
CA LEU A 33 -2.68 24.11 14.92
C LEU A 33 -2.29 22.68 14.57
N LEU A 34 -3.23 21.88 14.04
CA LEU A 34 -2.96 20.56 13.46
C LEU A 34 -2.03 20.66 12.25
N THR A 35 -2.20 21.66 11.39
CA THR A 35 -1.35 21.86 10.19
C THR A 35 0.06 22.30 10.56
N CYS A 36 0.21 23.14 11.59
CA CYS A 36 1.49 23.58 12.14
C CYS A 36 2.18 22.45 12.91
N PHE A 37 1.44 21.71 13.75
CA PHE A 37 1.96 20.52 14.42
C PHE A 37 2.37 19.46 13.40
N TYR A 38 1.56 19.24 12.37
CA TYR A 38 1.90 18.36 11.25
C TYR A 38 3.18 18.82 10.56
N HIS A 39 3.32 20.10 10.17
CA HIS A 39 4.55 20.61 9.56
C HIS A 39 5.77 20.54 10.47
N TYR A 40 5.60 20.78 11.77
CA TYR A 40 6.67 20.70 12.77
C TYR A 40 7.17 19.26 12.95
N VAL A 41 6.24 18.31 13.09
CA VAL A 41 6.50 16.86 13.09
C VAL A 41 7.18 16.45 11.78
N LEU A 42 6.65 16.88 10.63
CA LEU A 42 7.19 16.53 9.31
C LEU A 42 8.58 17.11 9.05
N GLY A 43 8.93 18.23 9.70
CA GLY A 43 10.22 18.91 9.54
C GLY A 43 11.33 18.40 10.45
N ARG A 44 10.99 17.73 11.57
CA ARG A 44 11.96 17.26 12.58
C ARG A 44 12.04 15.73 12.69
N MET A 45 11.07 14.99 12.16
CA MET A 45 10.98 13.55 12.35
C MET A 45 11.53 12.77 11.15
N ASN A 46 12.29 11.72 11.45
CA ASN A 46 12.81 10.79 10.45
C ASN A 46 11.64 10.08 9.73
N HIS A 47 11.86 9.67 8.47
CA HIS A 47 10.86 8.95 7.66
C HIS A 47 10.25 7.75 8.41
N PHE A 48 11.09 6.98 9.09
CA PHE A 48 10.68 5.85 9.92
C PHE A 48 9.71 6.24 11.04
N SER A 49 9.97 7.36 11.73
CA SER A 49 9.10 7.81 12.82
C SER A 49 7.72 8.21 12.28
N ILE A 50 7.66 8.87 11.13
CA ILE A 50 6.38 9.25 10.49
C ILE A 50 5.54 8.00 10.18
N GLU A 51 6.16 6.95 9.64
CA GLU A 51 5.51 5.69 9.33
C GLU A 51 5.04 4.94 10.59
N LEU A 52 5.85 4.92 11.65
CA LEU A 52 5.47 4.35 12.95
C LEU A 52 4.26 5.08 13.57
N PHE A 53 4.27 6.41 13.56
CA PHE A 53 3.14 7.20 14.07
C PHE A 53 1.87 7.00 13.24
N TYR A 54 2.00 6.85 11.92
CA TYR A 54 0.89 6.51 11.03
C TYR A 54 0.20 5.20 11.45
N PHE A 55 0.95 4.11 11.60
CA PHE A 55 0.38 2.82 11.98
C PHE A 55 -0.19 2.83 13.41
N LEU A 56 0.46 3.52 14.35
CA LEU A 56 -0.03 3.65 15.73
C LEU A 56 -1.37 4.40 15.77
N PHE A 57 -1.46 5.52 15.05
CA PHE A 57 -2.66 6.34 15.00
C PHE A 57 -3.81 5.61 14.29
N LEU A 58 -3.52 4.99 13.14
CA LEU A 58 -4.48 4.17 12.39
C LEU A 58 -5.07 3.05 13.25
N SER A 59 -4.21 2.33 13.99
CA SER A 59 -4.63 1.24 14.88
C SER A 59 -5.47 1.74 16.05
N THR A 60 -5.13 2.90 16.62
CA THR A 60 -5.87 3.51 17.74
C THR A 60 -7.25 3.99 17.29
N ILE A 61 -7.34 4.66 16.13
CA ILE A 61 -8.62 5.04 15.53
C ILE A 61 -9.48 3.81 15.25
N GLY A 62 -8.89 2.79 14.60
CA GLY A 62 -9.59 1.55 14.31
C GLY A 62 -10.19 0.91 15.55
N PHE A 63 -9.42 0.86 16.64
CA PHE A 63 -9.89 0.34 17.92
C PHE A 63 -11.02 1.16 18.51
N LEU A 64 -10.91 2.50 18.51
CA LEU A 64 -11.95 3.39 19.04
C LEU A 64 -13.27 3.20 18.28
N ILE A 65 -13.22 3.10 16.95
CA ILE A 65 -14.40 2.91 16.12
C ILE A 65 -14.99 1.50 16.32
N LEU A 66 -14.15 0.46 16.38
CA LEU A 66 -14.61 -0.92 16.64
C LEU A 66 -15.27 -1.06 18.01
N ASN A 67 -14.69 -0.42 19.04
CA ASN A 67 -15.24 -0.41 20.40
C ASN A 67 -16.51 0.45 20.53
N ALA A 68 -16.70 1.45 19.68
CA ALA A 68 -17.92 2.27 19.63
C ALA A 68 -19.06 1.62 18.84
N THR A 69 -18.77 0.58 18.06
CA THR A 69 -19.76 -0.10 17.20
C THR A 69 -20.22 -1.40 17.86
N ASP A 70 -21.51 -1.66 17.86
CA ASP A 70 -22.06 -2.88 18.46
C ASP A 70 -21.66 -4.16 17.68
N PRO A 71 -21.31 -5.24 18.39
CA PRO A 71 -21.06 -6.55 17.79
C PRO A 71 -22.34 -7.16 17.25
N ARG A 72 -22.21 -8.21 16.43
CA ARG A 72 -23.34 -8.84 15.75
C ARG A 72 -24.27 -9.59 16.70
N THR A 73 -23.72 -10.16 17.77
CA THR A 73 -24.44 -10.96 18.76
C THR A 73 -24.31 -10.30 20.13
N ALA A 74 -25.46 -9.96 20.74
CA ALA A 74 -25.52 -9.32 22.06
C ALA A 74 -25.06 -10.23 23.22
N THR A 75 -24.83 -11.51 22.96
CA THR A 75 -24.45 -12.52 23.95
C THR A 75 -22.95 -12.57 24.24
N PHE A 76 -22.11 -12.05 23.34
CA PHE A 76 -20.66 -12.07 23.51
C PHE A 76 -20.04 -10.72 23.10
N THR A 77 -19.59 -9.97 24.10
CA THR A 77 -18.79 -8.75 23.89
C THR A 77 -17.31 -9.10 23.97
N PRO A 78 -16.53 -8.99 22.88
CA PRO A 78 -15.10 -9.26 22.92
C PRO A 78 -14.38 -8.32 23.89
N LYS A 79 -13.29 -8.79 24.52
CA LYS A 79 -12.52 -7.95 25.43
C LYS A 79 -11.90 -6.79 24.65
N LYS A 80 -11.77 -5.63 25.29
CA LYS A 80 -11.17 -4.43 24.68
C LYS A 80 -9.75 -4.67 24.14
N LEU A 81 -8.96 -5.48 24.84
CA LEU A 81 -7.61 -5.86 24.38
C LEU A 81 -7.65 -6.70 23.10
N ASP A 82 -8.60 -7.63 22.99
CA ASP A 82 -8.75 -8.50 21.82
C ASP A 82 -9.21 -7.69 20.60
N LEU A 83 -10.07 -6.68 20.81
CA LEU A 83 -10.46 -5.70 19.79
C LEU A 83 -9.29 -4.81 19.36
N PHE A 84 -8.48 -4.35 20.31
CA PHE A 84 -7.28 -3.56 20.00
C PHE A 84 -6.28 -4.39 19.18
N PHE A 85 -6.02 -5.63 19.58
CA PHE A 85 -5.17 -6.55 18.83
C PHE A 85 -5.69 -6.78 17.41
N THR A 86 -7.00 -6.98 17.26
CA THR A 86 -7.63 -7.16 15.95
C THR A 86 -7.50 -5.90 15.08
N SER A 87 -7.65 -4.71 15.64
CA SER A 87 -7.43 -3.43 14.95
C SER A 87 -5.99 -3.28 14.48
N VAL A 88 -5.02 -3.56 15.37
CA VAL A 88 -3.58 -3.55 15.04
C VAL A 88 -3.27 -4.57 13.96
N SER A 89 -3.89 -5.75 14.01
CA SER A 89 -3.64 -6.78 12.99
C SER A 89 -4.20 -6.39 11.63
N ALA A 90 -5.40 -5.79 11.56
CA ALA A 90 -5.94 -5.29 10.30
C ALA A 90 -5.13 -4.11 9.73
N SER A 91 -4.69 -3.18 10.58
CA SER A 91 -3.88 -2.04 10.13
C SER A 91 -2.48 -2.47 9.67
N THR A 92 -1.89 -3.48 10.30
CA THR A 92 -0.58 -4.05 9.92
C THR A 92 -0.68 -5.16 8.88
N VAL A 93 -1.90 -5.52 8.47
CA VAL A 93 -2.16 -6.53 7.43
C VAL A 93 -1.53 -7.88 7.79
N SER A 94 -1.59 -8.26 9.07
CA SER A 94 -0.96 -9.48 9.61
C SER A 94 -1.92 -10.67 9.79
N SER A 95 -3.24 -10.45 9.65
CA SER A 95 -4.33 -11.43 9.84
C SER A 95 -4.31 -12.31 11.09
N MET A 96 -3.70 -11.86 12.18
CA MET A 96 -3.82 -12.51 13.47
C MET A 96 -5.03 -11.97 14.22
N SER A 97 -6.00 -12.83 14.53
CA SER A 97 -7.18 -12.47 15.32
C SER A 97 -7.37 -13.41 16.50
N VAL A 98 -7.62 -12.84 17.68
CA VAL A 98 -8.02 -13.58 18.89
C VAL A 98 -9.54 -13.80 18.91
N VAL A 99 -10.29 -12.94 18.21
CA VAL A 99 -11.75 -13.00 18.11
C VAL A 99 -12.14 -13.63 16.79
N GLU A 100 -13.13 -14.52 16.83
CA GLU A 100 -13.78 -15.09 15.66
C GLU A 100 -14.36 -14.02 14.73
N MET A 101 -14.19 -14.21 13.42
CA MET A 101 -14.61 -13.24 12.40
C MET A 101 -16.13 -13.09 12.30
N GLU A 102 -16.90 -14.13 12.65
CA GLU A 102 -18.36 -14.14 12.57
C GLU A 102 -19.05 -13.36 13.69
N VAL A 103 -18.33 -13.06 14.77
CA VAL A 103 -18.81 -12.23 15.89
C VAL A 103 -18.94 -10.76 15.46
N PHE A 104 -18.15 -10.33 14.48
CA PHE A 104 -18.15 -8.95 14.01
C PHE A 104 -19.40 -8.62 13.21
N SER A 105 -19.96 -7.43 13.46
CA SER A 105 -21.08 -6.91 12.69
C SER A 105 -20.63 -6.51 11.27
N ASN A 106 -21.58 -6.43 10.33
CA ASN A 106 -21.27 -5.98 8.95
C ASN A 106 -20.59 -4.60 8.93
N THR A 107 -20.93 -3.72 9.88
CA THR A 107 -20.30 -2.40 10.03
C THR A 107 -18.86 -2.53 10.49
N GLN A 108 -18.59 -3.39 11.48
CA GLN A 108 -17.23 -3.66 11.96
C GLN A 108 -16.36 -4.30 10.86
N LEU A 109 -16.91 -5.22 10.06
CA LEU A 109 -16.21 -5.79 8.90
C LEU A 109 -15.85 -4.71 7.86
N ILE A 110 -16.74 -3.75 7.60
CA ILE A 110 -16.44 -2.62 6.71
C ILE A 110 -15.32 -1.74 7.28
N ILE A 111 -15.33 -1.46 8.59
CA ILE A 111 -14.26 -0.71 9.26
C ILE A 111 -12.92 -1.43 9.13
N MET A 112 -12.91 -2.74 9.41
CA MET A 112 -11.73 -3.58 9.23
C MET A 112 -11.24 -3.57 7.77
N THR A 113 -12.16 -3.58 6.81
CA THR A 113 -11.83 -3.46 5.39
C THR A 113 -11.12 -2.15 5.08
N ILE A 114 -11.59 -1.04 5.64
CA ILE A 114 -10.95 0.27 5.48
C ILE A 114 -9.56 0.27 6.13
N LEU A 115 -9.40 -0.32 7.32
CA LEU A 115 -8.10 -0.45 7.99
C LEU A 115 -7.11 -1.26 7.15
N MET A 116 -7.52 -2.41 6.61
CA MET A 116 -6.68 -3.25 5.75
C MET A 116 -6.30 -2.52 4.45
N PHE A 117 -7.24 -1.79 3.85
CA PHE A 117 -6.97 -1.02 2.63
C PHE A 117 -5.93 0.09 2.87
N ILE A 118 -6.08 0.84 3.97
CA ILE A 118 -5.19 1.95 4.35
C ILE A 118 -3.83 1.42 4.84
N GLY A 119 -3.82 0.28 5.53
CA GLY A 119 -2.63 -0.39 6.03
C GLY A 119 -1.80 -1.12 4.96
N GLY A 120 -2.43 -1.44 3.82
CA GLY A 120 -1.80 -2.20 2.73
C GLY A 120 -0.57 -1.51 2.13
N GLU A 121 0.47 -2.29 1.86
CA GLU A 121 1.75 -1.81 1.31
C GLU A 121 1.59 -1.00 0.02
N VAL A 122 0.68 -1.41 -0.86
CA VAL A 122 0.41 -0.71 -2.12
C VAL A 122 -0.12 0.70 -1.86
N PHE A 123 -1.02 0.85 -0.89
CA PHE A 123 -1.61 2.15 -0.56
C PHE A 123 -0.59 3.06 0.15
N THR A 124 0.13 2.54 1.14
CA THR A 124 1.14 3.31 1.87
C THR A 124 2.29 3.76 0.96
N SER A 125 2.72 2.91 0.02
CA SER A 125 3.69 3.26 -1.02
C SER A 125 3.21 4.40 -1.93
N MET A 126 1.95 4.35 -2.37
CA MET A 126 1.35 5.41 -3.18
C MET A 126 1.25 6.74 -2.42
N VAL A 127 0.86 6.71 -1.15
CA VAL A 127 0.78 7.92 -0.31
C VAL A 127 2.18 8.50 -0.07
N GLY A 128 3.17 7.65 0.22
CA GLY A 128 4.56 8.04 0.36
C GLY A 128 5.09 8.79 -0.86
N LEU A 129 4.70 8.36 -2.08
CA LEU A 129 5.05 9.06 -3.31
C LEU A 129 4.51 10.48 -3.39
N HIS A 130 3.24 10.68 -3.04
CA HIS A 130 2.58 11.98 -3.10
C HIS A 130 3.14 12.94 -2.04
N VAL A 131 3.39 12.45 -0.83
CA VAL A 131 3.99 13.25 0.26
C VAL A 131 5.41 13.68 -0.08
N SER A 132 6.25 12.76 -0.57
CA SER A 132 7.63 13.06 -0.97
C SER A 132 7.71 14.10 -2.08
N HIS A 133 6.80 14.02 -3.06
CA HIS A 133 6.69 15.01 -4.13
C HIS A 133 6.32 16.40 -3.58
N HIS A 134 5.34 16.48 -2.68
CA HIS A 134 4.90 17.76 -2.10
C HIS A 134 6.01 18.43 -1.27
N GLN A 135 6.76 17.66 -0.47
CA GLN A 135 7.89 18.18 0.30
C GLN A 135 9.02 18.72 -0.58
N ARG A 136 9.36 18.04 -1.68
CA ARG A 136 10.35 18.54 -2.65
C ARG A 136 9.89 19.81 -3.34
N SER A 137 8.61 19.90 -3.68
CA SER A 137 8.02 21.10 -4.29
C SER A 137 8.02 22.29 -3.33
N ALA A 138 7.73 22.07 -2.04
CA ALA A 138 7.73 23.13 -1.02
C ALA A 138 9.14 23.67 -0.74
N LYS A 139 10.16 22.80 -0.65
CA LYS A 139 11.58 23.22 -0.52
C LYS A 139 12.08 24.02 -1.74
N LYS A 140 11.57 23.71 -2.95
CA LYS A 140 11.95 24.43 -4.19
C LYS A 140 11.26 25.80 -4.29
N GLY A 141 10.01 25.90 -3.84
CA GLY A 141 9.27 27.18 -3.77
C GLY A 141 9.84 28.18 -2.74
N GLY A 142 10.42 27.69 -1.65
CA GLY A 142 11.10 28.55 -0.66
C GLY A 142 12.37 29.22 -1.22
N ARG A 143 13.18 28.51 -2.03
CA ARG A 143 14.43 29.06 -2.59
C ARG A 143 14.23 30.09 -3.71
N VAL A 144 13.09 30.06 -4.41
CA VAL A 144 12.81 31.01 -5.50
C VAL A 144 12.35 32.37 -4.96
N ASN A 145 11.73 32.40 -3.77
CA ASN A 145 11.29 33.65 -3.15
C ASN A 145 12.43 34.46 -2.51
N ASP A 146 13.57 33.83 -2.20
CA ASP A 146 14.76 34.53 -1.66
C ASP A 146 15.64 35.15 -2.76
N SER A 147 15.36 34.88 -4.04
CA SER A 147 16.17 35.36 -5.18
C SER A 147 15.59 36.62 -5.86
N MET A 148 14.56 37.23 -5.27
CA MET A 148 13.86 38.39 -5.84
C MET A 148 13.78 39.54 -4.84
N SER A 149 14.92 39.83 -4.21
CA SER A 149 15.15 41.07 -3.46
C SER A 149 16.62 41.45 -3.60
N ASP A 150 17.02 41.85 -4.80
CA ASP A 150 18.31 42.52 -5.00
C ASP A 150 18.07 43.82 -5.79
N LEU A 151 17.77 44.87 -5.03
CA LEU A 151 17.72 46.24 -5.51
C LEU A 151 18.99 46.94 -5.02
N GLY A 152 20.04 46.86 -5.85
CA GLY A 152 21.16 47.78 -6.03
C GLY A 152 21.86 48.40 -4.83
N ILE A 153 23.13 48.02 -4.61
CA ILE A 153 24.28 48.87 -4.22
C ILE A 153 25.58 48.11 -4.64
N PRO A 154 26.64 48.78 -5.18
CA PRO A 154 27.83 48.12 -5.70
C PRO A 154 28.77 47.63 -4.58
N ALA A 155 29.33 46.42 -4.76
CA ALA A 155 30.34 45.85 -3.87
C ALA A 155 31.75 46.30 -4.28
N ASN A 156 32.42 47.02 -3.39
CA ASN A 156 33.85 47.24 -3.38
C ASN A 156 34.35 46.99 -1.95
N PHE A 157 35.41 46.18 -1.85
CA PHE A 157 36.31 45.92 -0.71
C PHE A 157 36.00 44.81 0.32
N ALA A 158 36.91 43.82 0.28
CA ALA A 158 37.64 43.15 1.38
C ALA A 158 36.85 42.21 2.31
N ASP A 159 37.02 40.89 2.17
CA ASP A 159 38.11 40.04 2.72
C ASP A 159 37.82 39.55 4.15
N HIS A 160 37.49 38.25 4.25
CA HIS A 160 38.32 37.28 4.99
C HIS A 160 37.66 35.89 4.95
N HIS A 161 38.07 35.11 3.94
CA HIS A 161 38.12 33.65 4.05
C HIS A 161 39.34 33.29 4.92
N LEU A 162 39.17 32.36 5.87
CA LEU A 162 40.30 31.69 6.52
C LEU A 162 40.07 30.18 6.47
N GLU A 163 40.95 29.54 5.70
CA GLU A 163 41.01 28.15 5.30
C GLU A 163 41.65 27.24 6.36
N LEU A 164 41.48 25.92 6.19
CA LEU A 164 42.52 24.89 6.36
C LEU A 164 42.00 23.55 5.78
N GLY A 165 42.60 22.81 4.84
CA GLY A 165 43.82 22.96 4.05
C GLY A 165 44.24 21.59 3.48
N THR A 166 44.43 21.51 2.14
CA THR A 166 45.48 20.77 1.37
C THR A 166 45.52 19.22 1.40
N ILE A 167 45.89 18.48 0.33
CA ILE A 167 47.03 18.63 -0.61
C ILE A 167 46.70 18.00 -1.99
N ALA A 168 47.13 18.64 -3.07
CA ALA A 168 47.24 18.09 -4.43
C ALA A 168 48.70 17.71 -4.77
N ASN A 169 48.91 16.77 -5.69
CA ASN A 169 50.01 16.80 -6.67
C ASN A 169 49.77 15.82 -7.85
N PRO A 170 50.43 16.02 -9.01
CA PRO A 170 49.93 15.74 -10.36
C PRO A 170 50.80 14.70 -11.14
N GLU A 171 50.57 14.61 -12.46
CA GLU A 171 51.34 13.90 -13.50
C GLU A 171 51.01 12.42 -13.80
N PHE A 172 50.40 12.17 -14.98
CA PHE A 172 51.04 11.47 -16.10
C PHE A 172 50.16 11.57 -17.36
N GLU A 173 50.66 12.26 -18.39
CA GLU A 173 50.11 12.24 -19.74
C GLU A 173 50.33 10.87 -20.41
N SER A 174 49.33 10.39 -21.16
CA SER A 174 49.60 9.58 -22.35
C SER A 174 48.61 9.92 -23.45
N SER A 175 49.19 10.03 -24.63
CA SER A 175 48.80 10.82 -25.80
C SER A 175 47.82 10.17 -26.78
N LYS A 176 47.11 11.06 -27.51
CA LYS A 176 46.64 10.99 -28.92
C LYS A 176 45.51 9.98 -29.25
N SER A 177 44.50 10.31 -30.03
CA SER A 177 44.46 11.19 -31.20
C SER A 177 43.05 11.71 -31.50
N ASP A 178 43.01 12.90 -32.09
CA ASP A 178 41.85 13.60 -32.64
C ASP A 178 41.08 12.76 -33.68
N ILE A 179 39.76 12.91 -33.74
CA ILE A 179 38.97 13.16 -34.97
C ILE A 179 37.47 13.33 -34.61
N PHE A 180 36.94 14.46 -35.11
CA PHE A 180 35.54 14.78 -35.39
C PHE A 180 34.60 15.24 -34.24
N ASP A 181 34.62 16.55 -34.08
CA ASP A 181 33.59 17.39 -33.48
C ASP A 181 32.24 17.20 -34.22
N LEU A 182 31.24 16.65 -33.53
CA LEU A 182 29.85 16.65 -33.97
C LEU A 182 29.03 17.09 -32.76
N GLY A 183 28.55 18.33 -32.83
CA GLY A 183 27.97 19.09 -31.74
C GLY A 183 26.97 18.30 -30.89
N TYR A 184 27.28 18.23 -29.60
CA TYR A 184 26.33 17.87 -28.55
C TYR A 184 25.92 19.15 -27.84
N ASP A 185 24.76 19.68 -28.20
CA ASP A 185 24.10 20.74 -27.44
C ASP A 185 23.84 20.24 -26.01
N PRO A 186 24.31 20.91 -24.95
CA PRO A 186 23.94 20.56 -23.59
C PRO A 186 22.48 20.97 -23.37
N GLU A 187 21.55 20.00 -23.46
CA GLU A 187 20.17 20.21 -23.04
C GLU A 187 20.12 20.79 -21.61
N PRO A 188 19.28 21.80 -21.31
CA PRO A 188 19.35 22.51 -20.05
C PRO A 188 18.93 21.59 -18.89
N VAL A 189 19.77 21.48 -17.86
CA VAL A 189 19.53 20.72 -16.60
C VAL A 189 18.15 21.02 -15.97
N ALA A 190 17.58 22.20 -16.24
CA ALA A 190 16.24 22.59 -15.80
C ALA A 190 15.09 21.78 -16.44
N HIS A 191 15.21 21.37 -17.71
CA HIS A 191 14.16 20.64 -18.43
C HIS A 191 13.97 19.22 -17.87
N THR A 192 15.07 18.54 -17.54
CA THR A 192 15.08 17.17 -17.01
C THR A 192 14.43 17.08 -15.63
N GLU A 193 14.62 18.10 -14.77
CA GLU A 193 14.03 18.15 -13.43
C GLU A 193 12.52 18.43 -13.42
N ASP A 194 12.03 19.29 -14.34
CA ASP A 194 10.58 19.52 -14.51
C ASP A 194 9.87 18.27 -15.07
N LEU A 195 10.48 17.61 -16.06
CA LEU A 195 10.00 16.34 -16.62
C LEU A 195 9.94 15.23 -15.57
N LYS A 196 10.96 15.13 -14.69
CA LYS A 196 10.99 14.16 -13.58
C LYS A 196 9.86 14.41 -12.59
N CYS A 197 9.60 15.67 -12.23
CA CYS A 197 8.53 16.05 -11.31
C CYS A 197 7.14 15.68 -11.87
N LYS A 198 6.90 16.03 -13.14
CA LYS A 198 5.66 15.66 -13.87
C LYS A 198 5.48 14.14 -13.96
N SER A 199 6.57 13.42 -14.22
CA SER A 199 6.57 11.96 -14.32
C SER A 199 6.21 11.27 -13.00
N ILE A 200 6.74 11.76 -11.86
CA ILE A 200 6.40 11.22 -10.53
C ILE A 200 4.92 11.44 -10.21
N ARG A 201 4.39 12.63 -10.50
CA ARG A 201 2.97 12.92 -10.32
C ARG A 201 2.09 12.03 -11.19
N PHE A 202 2.48 11.80 -12.45
CA PHE A 202 1.79 10.88 -13.34
C PHE A 202 1.81 9.44 -12.79
N LEU A 203 2.95 8.96 -12.29
CA LEU A 203 3.07 7.64 -11.70
C LEU A 203 2.14 7.44 -10.49
N GLY A 204 2.00 8.47 -9.64
CA GLY A 204 1.05 8.46 -8.52
C GLY A 204 -0.40 8.29 -8.98
N PHE A 205 -0.81 8.99 -10.05
CA PHE A 205 -2.14 8.83 -10.63
C PHE A 205 -2.35 7.44 -11.26
N VAL A 206 -1.32 6.89 -11.91
CA VAL A 206 -1.40 5.53 -12.48
C VAL A 206 -1.53 4.48 -11.38
N ALA A 207 -0.77 4.60 -10.28
CA ALA A 207 -0.88 3.71 -9.13
C ALA A 207 -2.27 3.78 -8.48
N LEU A 208 -2.83 4.98 -8.33
CA LEU A 208 -4.20 5.17 -7.83
C LEU A 208 -5.24 4.53 -8.76
N GLY A 209 -5.12 4.76 -10.07
CA GLY A 209 -6.00 4.16 -11.06
C GLY A 209 -5.91 2.63 -11.07
N TYR A 210 -4.71 2.07 -10.95
CA TYR A 210 -4.48 0.63 -10.83
C TYR A 210 -5.17 0.06 -9.58
N LEU A 211 -4.94 0.67 -8.41
CA LEU A 211 -5.52 0.22 -7.15
C LEU A 211 -7.05 0.20 -7.21
N LEU A 212 -7.67 1.28 -7.71
CA LEU A 212 -9.13 1.35 -7.84
C LEU A 212 -9.66 0.35 -8.87
N LEU A 213 -9.00 0.19 -10.01
CA LEU A 213 -9.46 -0.71 -11.08
C LEU A 213 -9.41 -2.18 -10.64
N VAL A 214 -8.29 -2.63 -10.06
CA VAL A 214 -8.13 -4.03 -9.63
C VAL A 214 -9.07 -4.36 -8.48
N GLN A 215 -9.27 -3.45 -7.53
CA GLN A 215 -10.21 -3.65 -6.41
C GLN A 215 -11.67 -3.69 -6.90
N THR A 216 -12.08 -2.71 -7.72
CA THR A 216 -13.46 -2.68 -8.25
C THR A 216 -13.77 -3.91 -9.12
N LEU A 217 -12.86 -4.30 -10.00
CA LEU A 217 -13.01 -5.50 -10.82
C LEU A 217 -13.12 -6.77 -9.98
N GLY A 218 -12.28 -6.90 -8.93
CA GLY A 218 -12.34 -8.02 -8.01
C GLY A 218 -13.65 -8.10 -7.24
N VAL A 219 -14.11 -6.98 -6.65
CA VAL A 219 -15.36 -6.93 -5.88
C VAL A 219 -16.55 -7.29 -6.76
N VAL A 220 -16.62 -6.72 -7.97
CA VAL A 220 -17.68 -7.05 -8.94
C VAL A 220 -17.63 -8.53 -9.31
N SER A 221 -16.44 -9.09 -9.56
CA SER A 221 -16.29 -10.49 -9.95
C SER A 221 -16.78 -11.46 -8.87
N VAL A 222 -16.39 -11.25 -7.61
CA VAL A 222 -16.84 -12.09 -6.48
C VAL A 222 -18.33 -11.89 -6.20
N LEU A 223 -18.82 -10.65 -6.28
CA LEU A 223 -20.23 -10.37 -6.06
C LEU A 223 -21.12 -11.04 -7.12
N VAL A 224 -20.71 -11.00 -8.40
CA VAL A 224 -21.40 -11.73 -9.48
C VAL A 224 -21.35 -13.23 -9.21
N TYR A 225 -20.20 -13.78 -8.83
CA TYR A 225 -20.06 -15.21 -8.53
C TYR A 225 -21.00 -15.69 -7.42
N ILE A 226 -21.04 -14.98 -6.29
CA ILE A 226 -21.91 -15.33 -5.16
C ILE A 226 -23.39 -15.24 -5.54
N ASN A 227 -23.78 -14.29 -6.38
CA ASN A 227 -25.17 -14.18 -6.83
C ASN A 227 -25.57 -15.25 -7.85
N VAL A 228 -24.64 -15.70 -8.69
CA VAL A 228 -24.89 -16.73 -9.70
C VAL A 228 -24.92 -18.14 -9.08
N ILE A 229 -24.08 -18.41 -8.08
CA ILE A 229 -23.92 -19.75 -7.51
C ILE A 229 -24.61 -19.85 -6.15
N SER A 230 -25.77 -20.50 -6.16
CA SER A 230 -26.59 -20.71 -4.96
C SER A 230 -25.86 -21.45 -3.84
N SER A 231 -24.94 -22.37 -4.17
CA SER A 231 -24.11 -23.08 -3.17
C SER A 231 -23.31 -22.10 -2.30
N ALA A 232 -22.62 -21.14 -2.91
CA ALA A 232 -21.82 -20.16 -2.20
C ALA A 232 -22.70 -19.16 -1.46
N LYS A 233 -23.81 -18.72 -2.08
CA LYS A 233 -24.80 -17.85 -1.44
C LYS A 233 -25.40 -18.47 -0.17
N ASN A 234 -25.78 -19.73 -0.22
CA ASN A 234 -26.38 -20.45 0.91
C ASN A 234 -25.41 -20.52 2.11
N VAL A 235 -24.11 -20.73 1.85
CA VAL A 235 -23.07 -20.68 2.91
C VAL A 235 -23.03 -19.31 3.59
N LEU A 236 -23.10 -18.22 2.82
CA LEU A 236 -23.14 -16.87 3.39
C LEU A 236 -24.43 -16.60 4.17
N GLU A 237 -25.58 -17.05 3.66
CA GLU A 237 -26.88 -16.89 4.32
C GLU A 237 -26.93 -17.66 5.65
N GLN A 238 -26.37 -18.88 5.70
CA GLN A 238 -26.24 -19.68 6.92
C GLN A 238 -25.36 -18.99 7.98
N LYS A 239 -24.28 -18.35 7.55
CA LYS A 239 -23.41 -17.53 8.42
C LYS A 239 -23.96 -16.10 8.60
N GLY A 240 -25.11 -15.78 8.00
CA GLY A 240 -25.78 -14.47 7.95
C GLY A 240 -24.91 -13.27 7.51
N LEU A 241 -23.93 -13.54 6.65
CA LEU A 241 -23.08 -12.52 6.05
C LEU A 241 -23.75 -11.93 4.81
N LYS A 242 -23.71 -10.60 4.67
CA LYS A 242 -24.22 -9.94 3.46
C LYS A 242 -23.27 -10.21 2.28
N PRO A 243 -23.77 -10.58 1.08
CA PRO A 243 -22.93 -10.85 -0.09
C PRO A 243 -22.00 -9.70 -0.47
N PHE A 244 -22.50 -8.46 -0.39
CA PHE A 244 -21.70 -7.26 -0.69
C PHE A 244 -20.56 -7.06 0.31
N THR A 245 -20.85 -7.15 1.61
CA THR A 245 -19.83 -6.98 2.67
C THR A 245 -18.78 -8.07 2.57
N PHE A 246 -19.18 -9.33 2.33
CA PHE A 246 -18.24 -10.42 2.10
C PHE A 246 -17.34 -10.17 0.89
N SER A 247 -17.93 -9.81 -0.25
CA SER A 247 -17.17 -9.59 -1.50
C SER A 247 -16.17 -8.44 -1.35
N LEU A 248 -16.58 -7.34 -0.72
CA LEU A 248 -15.73 -6.18 -0.47
C LEU A 248 -14.59 -6.53 0.50
N PHE A 249 -14.90 -7.17 1.61
CA PHE A 249 -13.93 -7.54 2.63
C PHE A 249 -12.88 -8.51 2.09
N THR A 250 -13.34 -9.60 1.47
CA THR A 250 -12.47 -10.63 0.91
C THR A 250 -11.53 -10.02 -0.12
N ILE A 251 -12.04 -9.26 -1.10
CA ILE A 251 -11.18 -8.73 -2.16
C ILE A 251 -10.12 -7.75 -1.66
N VAL A 252 -10.48 -6.88 -0.72
CA VAL A 252 -9.52 -5.95 -0.12
C VAL A 252 -8.48 -6.69 0.71
N SER A 253 -8.91 -7.68 1.50
CA SER A 253 -8.02 -8.54 2.29
C SER A 253 -7.06 -9.33 1.39
N THR A 254 -7.58 -10.01 0.38
CA THR A 254 -6.81 -10.79 -0.59
C THR A 254 -5.80 -9.92 -1.34
N PHE A 255 -6.20 -8.74 -1.79
CA PHE A 255 -5.33 -7.81 -2.51
C PHE A 255 -4.23 -7.21 -1.62
N ALA A 256 -4.58 -6.83 -0.39
CA ALA A 256 -3.60 -6.34 0.59
C ALA A 256 -2.68 -7.45 1.11
N SER A 257 -2.97 -8.71 0.79
CA SER A 257 -2.35 -9.89 1.42
C SER A 257 -2.55 -9.93 2.94
N CYS A 258 -3.72 -9.52 3.43
CA CYS A 258 -4.02 -9.59 4.86
C CYS A 258 -4.21 -11.04 5.27
N GLY A 259 -5.21 -11.73 4.70
CA GLY A 259 -5.56 -13.11 5.06
C GLY A 259 -6.74 -13.27 6.00
N PHE A 260 -7.39 -12.17 6.35
CA PHE A 260 -8.69 -12.25 6.98
C PHE A 260 -9.76 -12.63 5.96
N VAL A 261 -10.68 -13.48 6.39
CA VAL A 261 -11.91 -13.81 5.67
C VAL A 261 -13.05 -13.70 6.67
N PRO A 262 -14.25 -13.23 6.30
CA PRO A 262 -15.36 -13.05 7.24
C PRO A 262 -15.91 -14.34 7.87
N THR A 263 -15.35 -15.49 7.50
CA THR A 263 -15.73 -16.83 7.99
C THR A 263 -14.69 -17.33 8.98
N ASN A 264 -15.13 -18.02 10.03
CA ASN A 264 -14.24 -18.52 11.09
C ASN A 264 -13.23 -19.56 10.58
N GLU A 265 -13.65 -20.40 9.65
CA GLU A 265 -12.80 -21.45 9.06
C GLU A 265 -12.03 -20.97 7.81
N ASN A 266 -11.88 -19.65 7.64
CA ASN A 266 -11.22 -19.06 6.46
C ASN A 266 -11.86 -19.58 5.15
N MET A 267 -11.08 -19.80 4.10
CA MET A 267 -11.57 -20.29 2.80
C MET A 267 -11.88 -21.79 2.76
N ILE A 268 -11.71 -22.52 3.87
CA ILE A 268 -12.02 -23.96 3.96
C ILE A 268 -13.50 -24.21 3.62
N VAL A 269 -14.40 -23.32 4.04
CA VAL A 269 -15.85 -23.43 3.79
C VAL A 269 -16.17 -23.40 2.28
N PHE A 270 -15.35 -22.70 1.50
CA PHE A 270 -15.52 -22.58 0.05
C PHE A 270 -14.70 -23.58 -0.76
N ARG A 271 -14.09 -24.59 -0.11
CA ARG A 271 -13.21 -25.55 -0.79
C ARG A 271 -13.84 -26.33 -1.94
N LYS A 272 -15.17 -26.53 -1.90
CA LYS A 272 -15.94 -27.17 -2.99
C LYS A 272 -16.24 -26.20 -4.14
N ASN A 273 -16.21 -24.90 -3.88
CA ASN A 273 -16.54 -23.83 -4.82
C ASN A 273 -15.27 -23.33 -5.53
N SER A 274 -14.69 -24.15 -6.40
CA SER A 274 -13.42 -23.84 -7.10
C SER A 274 -13.43 -22.57 -7.93
N GLY A 275 -14.61 -22.13 -8.39
CA GLY A 275 -14.70 -20.88 -9.14
C GLY A 275 -14.40 -19.65 -8.29
N LEU A 276 -14.76 -19.63 -7.00
CA LEU A 276 -14.42 -18.52 -6.10
C LEU A 276 -12.91 -18.44 -5.92
N LEU A 277 -12.29 -19.58 -5.65
CA LEU A 277 -10.83 -19.70 -5.46
C LEU A 277 -10.09 -19.23 -6.71
N LEU A 278 -10.56 -19.63 -7.90
CA LEU A 278 -9.97 -19.22 -9.17
C LEU A 278 -10.09 -17.71 -9.42
N LEU A 279 -11.16 -17.05 -8.98
CA LEU A 279 -11.31 -15.60 -9.07
C LEU A 279 -10.35 -14.87 -8.12
N LEU A 280 -10.02 -15.45 -6.97
CA LEU A 280 -9.11 -14.86 -5.99
C LEU A 280 -7.64 -15.00 -6.40
N ILE A 281 -7.26 -16.07 -7.12
CA ILE A 281 -5.87 -16.31 -7.57
C ILE A 281 -5.25 -15.09 -8.30
N PRO A 282 -5.87 -14.54 -9.36
CA PRO A 282 -5.36 -13.34 -10.02
C PRO A 282 -5.25 -12.13 -9.09
N GLN A 283 -6.20 -11.99 -8.15
CA GLN A 283 -6.20 -10.89 -7.18
C GLN A 283 -5.01 -10.96 -6.23
N ILE A 284 -4.67 -12.17 -5.76
CA ILE A 284 -3.50 -12.41 -4.91
C ILE A 284 -2.21 -12.05 -5.66
N LEU A 285 -2.11 -12.47 -6.92
CA LEU A 285 -0.93 -12.19 -7.74
C LEU A 285 -0.78 -10.70 -8.04
N LEU A 286 -1.88 -10.01 -8.38
CA LEU A 286 -1.90 -8.57 -8.67
C LEU A 286 -1.77 -7.69 -7.41
N GLY A 287 -1.96 -8.25 -6.22
CA GLY A 287 -1.69 -7.59 -4.96
C GLY A 287 -0.18 -7.39 -4.72
N ASN A 288 0.25 -7.51 -3.47
CA ASN A 288 1.63 -7.22 -3.08
C ASN A 288 2.69 -8.05 -3.85
N ASN A 289 2.35 -9.25 -4.30
CA ASN A 289 3.29 -10.20 -4.92
C ASN A 289 3.85 -9.71 -6.27
N LEU A 290 3.02 -9.15 -7.16
CA LEU A 290 3.45 -8.64 -8.48
C LEU A 290 3.16 -7.15 -8.66
N TYR A 291 2.81 -6.41 -7.61
CA TYR A 291 2.50 -4.98 -7.71
C TYR A 291 3.56 -4.17 -8.50
N PRO A 292 4.88 -4.28 -8.24
CA PRO A 292 5.87 -3.52 -9.00
C PRO A 292 5.86 -3.83 -10.51
N SER A 293 5.66 -5.10 -10.87
CA SER A 293 5.64 -5.56 -12.26
C SER A 293 4.33 -5.19 -12.96
N ALA A 294 3.20 -5.32 -12.26
CA ALA A 294 1.89 -4.93 -12.77
C ALA A 294 1.79 -3.40 -12.97
N LEU A 295 2.38 -2.61 -12.07
CA LEU A 295 2.46 -1.16 -12.20
C LEU A 295 3.27 -0.77 -13.45
N ARG A 296 4.44 -1.39 -13.67
CA ARG A 296 5.27 -1.14 -14.84
C ARG A 296 4.55 -1.54 -16.15
N PHE A 297 3.88 -2.68 -16.16
CA PHE A 297 3.06 -3.11 -17.29
C PHE A 297 1.93 -2.11 -17.60
N SER A 298 1.28 -1.59 -16.56
CA SER A 298 0.24 -0.55 -16.69
C SER A 298 0.79 0.73 -17.32
N VAL A 299 1.98 1.18 -16.89
CA VAL A 299 2.67 2.34 -17.48
C VAL A 299 3.03 2.08 -18.96
N TRP A 300 3.57 0.90 -19.28
CA TRP A 300 3.87 0.51 -20.66
C TRP A 300 2.62 0.50 -21.55
N ALA A 301 1.52 -0.10 -21.06
CA ALA A 301 0.26 -0.14 -21.78
C ALA A 301 -0.25 1.28 -22.09
N ILE A 302 -0.26 2.17 -21.10
CA ILE A 302 -0.64 3.58 -21.31
C ILE A 302 0.31 4.28 -22.28
N GLY A 303 1.61 3.98 -22.24
CA GLY A 303 2.61 4.52 -23.16
C GLY A 303 2.34 4.13 -24.62
N LYS A 304 1.88 2.89 -24.83
CA LYS A 304 1.48 2.39 -26.15
C LYS A 304 0.23 3.10 -26.68
N PHE A 305 -0.75 3.38 -25.82
CA PHE A 305 -2.01 4.02 -26.22
C PHE A 305 -1.94 5.54 -26.35
N LYS A 306 -1.26 6.23 -25.41
CA LYS A 306 -1.30 7.70 -25.29
C LYS A 306 -0.02 8.40 -25.78
N LYS A 307 1.06 7.67 -26.12
CA LYS A 307 2.36 8.16 -26.62
C LYS A 307 2.93 9.40 -25.91
N LYS A 308 2.61 9.63 -24.62
CA LYS A 308 3.07 10.78 -23.85
C LYS A 308 4.59 10.74 -23.61
N ALA A 309 5.22 11.92 -23.59
CA ALA A 309 6.65 12.08 -23.31
C ALA A 309 7.02 11.59 -21.89
N GLU A 310 6.16 11.85 -20.90
CA GLU A 310 6.31 11.40 -19.51
C GLU A 310 6.42 9.87 -19.40
N THR A 311 5.61 9.13 -20.17
CA THR A 311 5.62 7.67 -20.15
C THR A 311 6.88 7.10 -20.79
N ARG A 312 7.37 7.73 -21.87
CA ARG A 312 8.65 7.37 -22.50
C ARG A 312 9.82 7.65 -21.54
N TYR A 313 9.80 8.78 -20.85
CA TYR A 313 10.80 9.12 -19.85
C TYR A 313 10.82 8.12 -18.68
N LEU A 314 9.64 7.76 -18.13
CA LEU A 314 9.51 6.75 -17.08
C LEU A 314 10.05 5.38 -17.50
N LEU A 315 9.78 4.95 -18.74
CA LEU A 315 10.22 3.64 -19.22
C LEU A 315 11.73 3.58 -19.47
N ASN A 316 12.31 4.65 -20.03
CA ASN A 316 13.71 4.71 -20.46
C ASN A 316 14.67 5.06 -19.31
N ASN A 317 14.23 5.88 -18.35
CA ASN A 317 15.03 6.34 -17.22
C ASN A 317 14.60 5.73 -15.89
N GLY A 318 14.05 4.51 -15.89
CA GLY A 318 13.56 3.83 -14.69
C GLY A 318 14.59 3.70 -13.55
N HIS A 319 15.89 3.72 -13.87
CA HIS A 319 16.98 3.68 -12.88
C HIS A 319 17.15 5.02 -12.10
N ASN A 320 16.84 6.17 -12.71
CA ASN A 320 17.08 7.49 -12.11
C ASN A 320 15.89 8.04 -11.30
N ILE A 321 14.80 7.27 -11.24
CA ILE A 321 13.58 7.63 -10.52
C ILE A 321 13.63 6.95 -9.17
N ARG A 322 13.88 7.73 -8.13
CA ARG A 322 13.94 7.31 -6.71
C ARG A 322 12.54 6.94 -6.20
N PHE A 323 11.88 5.97 -6.83
CA PHE A 323 10.66 5.35 -6.34
C PHE A 323 10.88 3.86 -6.12
N HIS A 324 10.84 3.46 -4.86
CA HIS A 324 11.23 2.14 -4.37
C HIS A 324 10.43 0.98 -5.01
N HIS A 325 9.20 1.23 -5.45
CA HIS A 325 8.36 0.22 -6.10
C HIS A 325 8.38 0.28 -7.64
N PHE A 326 9.16 1.17 -8.26
CA PHE A 326 9.30 1.22 -9.72
C PHE A 326 10.58 0.49 -10.15
N LEU A 327 10.49 -0.84 -10.22
CA LEU A 327 11.62 -1.69 -10.61
C LEU A 327 12.01 -1.47 -12.09
N SER A 328 13.32 -1.57 -12.39
CA SER A 328 13.85 -1.60 -13.75
C SER A 328 13.28 -2.76 -14.57
N HIS A 329 13.30 -2.67 -15.91
CA HIS A 329 12.70 -3.67 -16.81
C HIS A 329 13.21 -5.10 -16.53
N LEU A 330 14.52 -5.24 -16.33
CA LEU A 330 15.14 -6.54 -16.05
C LEU A 330 14.71 -7.06 -14.67
N HIS A 331 14.78 -6.22 -13.64
CA HIS A 331 14.46 -6.63 -12.27
C HIS A 331 12.97 -7.00 -12.12
N SER A 332 12.07 -6.27 -12.77
CA SER A 332 10.64 -6.58 -12.81
C SER A 332 10.34 -7.91 -13.52
N SER A 333 11.03 -8.21 -14.63
CA SER A 333 10.89 -9.48 -15.34
C SER A 333 11.45 -10.66 -14.53
N TYR A 334 12.62 -10.48 -13.91
CA TYR A 334 13.20 -11.50 -13.03
C TYR A 334 12.30 -11.78 -11.82
N LEU A 335 11.68 -10.76 -11.24
CA LEU A 335 10.72 -10.92 -10.14
C LEU A 335 9.54 -11.81 -10.56
N VAL A 336 8.96 -11.60 -11.74
CA VAL A 336 7.86 -12.44 -12.23
C VAL A 336 8.30 -13.89 -12.41
N VAL A 337 9.46 -14.10 -13.01
CA VAL A 337 10.02 -15.45 -13.25
C VAL A 337 10.31 -16.16 -11.93
N THR A 338 10.92 -15.50 -10.96
CA THR A 338 11.22 -16.12 -9.66
C THR A 338 9.93 -16.38 -8.88
N VAL A 339 8.99 -15.44 -8.86
CA VAL A 339 7.69 -15.58 -8.19
C VAL A 339 6.95 -16.82 -8.71
N LEU A 340 6.84 -16.96 -10.02
CA LEU A 340 6.16 -18.08 -10.68
C LEU A 340 6.95 -19.38 -10.53
N GLY A 341 8.28 -19.35 -10.63
CA GLY A 341 9.13 -20.52 -10.44
C GLY A 341 8.99 -21.13 -9.05
N PHE A 342 9.03 -20.30 -8.00
CA PHE A 342 8.82 -20.77 -6.63
C PHE A 342 7.39 -21.29 -6.40
N ILE A 343 6.37 -20.64 -6.98
CA ILE A 343 4.97 -21.14 -6.92
C ILE A 343 4.89 -22.52 -7.59
N LEU A 344 5.52 -22.71 -8.74
CA LEU A 344 5.52 -23.98 -9.45
C LEU A 344 6.21 -25.09 -8.64
N VAL A 345 7.40 -24.80 -8.09
CA VAL A 345 8.14 -25.75 -7.25
C VAL A 345 7.32 -26.15 -6.03
N GLN A 346 6.74 -25.16 -5.33
CA GLN A 346 5.93 -25.42 -4.16
C GLN A 346 4.65 -26.19 -4.53
N PHE A 347 4.01 -25.88 -5.65
CA PHE A 347 2.82 -26.57 -6.13
C PHE A 347 3.11 -28.05 -6.38
N VAL A 348 4.24 -28.38 -7.02
CA VAL A 348 4.66 -29.77 -7.29
C VAL A 348 4.94 -30.51 -5.97
N LEU A 349 5.72 -29.91 -5.07
CA LEU A 349 6.06 -30.53 -3.79
C LEU A 349 4.83 -30.74 -2.90
N PHE A 350 3.99 -29.72 -2.75
CA PHE A 350 2.76 -29.81 -1.96
C PHE A 350 1.78 -30.82 -2.56
N SER A 351 1.64 -30.85 -3.89
CA SER A 351 0.82 -31.86 -4.57
C SER A 351 1.36 -33.27 -4.29
N ALA A 352 2.66 -33.51 -4.44
CA ALA A 352 3.25 -34.83 -4.23
C ALA A 352 3.03 -35.39 -2.82
N MET A 353 2.99 -34.50 -1.82
CA MET A 353 2.88 -34.87 -0.41
C MET A 353 1.43 -35.00 0.07
N GLU A 354 0.55 -34.11 -0.38
CA GLU A 354 -0.82 -34.00 0.16
C GLU A 354 -1.90 -34.63 -0.74
N TRP A 355 -1.57 -35.13 -1.93
CA TRP A 355 -2.58 -35.63 -2.89
C TRP A 355 -3.53 -36.70 -2.33
N GLY A 356 -2.98 -37.54 -1.45
CA GLY A 356 -3.67 -38.65 -0.78
C GLY A 356 -4.14 -38.36 0.64
N SER A 357 -4.04 -37.12 1.12
CA SER A 357 -4.49 -36.77 2.48
C SER A 357 -6.02 -36.83 2.60
N ASP A 358 -6.52 -37.20 3.78
CA ASP A 358 -7.96 -37.24 4.06
C ASP A 358 -8.62 -35.88 3.88
N SER A 359 -7.86 -34.80 4.15
CA SER A 359 -8.32 -33.44 3.92
C SER A 359 -8.71 -33.24 2.46
N LEU A 360 -7.89 -33.65 1.48
CA LEU A 360 -8.14 -33.44 0.06
C LEU A 360 -8.96 -34.57 -0.59
N ASN A 361 -8.97 -35.78 -0.03
CA ASN A 361 -9.63 -36.96 -0.64
C ASN A 361 -11.13 -36.80 -0.90
N ALA A 362 -11.82 -35.97 -0.12
CA ALA A 362 -13.24 -35.68 -0.34
C ALA A 362 -13.53 -34.80 -1.58
N LEU A 363 -12.49 -34.32 -2.30
CA LEU A 363 -12.61 -33.40 -3.42
C LEU A 363 -12.35 -34.09 -4.78
N ASN A 364 -13.03 -33.61 -5.82
CA ASN A 364 -12.79 -34.05 -7.19
C ASN A 364 -11.40 -33.60 -7.68
N HIS A 365 -10.82 -34.27 -8.69
CA HIS A 365 -9.47 -33.98 -9.20
C HIS A 365 -9.28 -32.50 -9.60
N TYR A 366 -10.28 -31.90 -10.24
CA TYR A 366 -10.27 -30.47 -10.57
C TYR A 366 -10.27 -29.57 -9.32
N GLN A 367 -11.09 -29.90 -8.33
CA GLN A 367 -11.18 -29.15 -7.08
C GLN A 367 -9.88 -29.27 -6.26
N LYS A 368 -9.28 -30.47 -6.23
CA LYS A 368 -7.96 -30.71 -5.64
C LYS A 368 -6.91 -29.81 -6.30
N PHE A 369 -6.83 -29.83 -7.63
CA PHE A 369 -5.86 -29.03 -8.38
C PHE A 369 -5.97 -27.53 -8.06
N ILE A 370 -7.18 -26.96 -8.18
CA ILE A 370 -7.41 -25.54 -7.88
C ILE A 370 -7.16 -25.22 -6.40
N GLY A 371 -7.55 -26.11 -5.49
CA GLY A 371 -7.32 -25.94 -4.06
C GLY A 371 -5.84 -25.92 -3.69
N VAL A 372 -5.05 -26.85 -4.23
CA VAL A 372 -3.59 -26.89 -4.02
C VAL A 372 -2.91 -25.67 -4.65
N LEU A 373 -3.34 -25.25 -5.85
CA LEU A 373 -2.83 -24.04 -6.48
C LEU A 373 -3.13 -22.79 -5.63
N PHE A 374 -4.35 -22.65 -5.15
CA PHE A 374 -4.75 -21.56 -4.27
C PHE A 374 -3.94 -21.55 -2.98
N GLN A 375 -3.79 -22.71 -2.31
CA GLN A 375 -3.00 -22.83 -1.08
C GLN A 375 -1.55 -22.40 -1.32
N THR A 376 -0.94 -22.89 -2.40
CA THR A 376 0.46 -22.59 -2.76
C THR A 376 0.70 -21.11 -3.03
N ILE A 377 -0.26 -20.43 -3.66
CA ILE A 377 -0.13 -19.00 -3.95
C ILE A 377 -0.30 -18.17 -2.68
N ASN A 378 -1.19 -18.59 -1.76
CA ASN A 378 -1.47 -17.86 -0.53
C ASN A 378 -0.38 -17.99 0.55
N THR A 379 0.38 -19.08 0.57
CA THR A 379 1.43 -19.30 1.58
C THR A 379 2.54 -18.26 1.54
N ARG A 380 2.64 -17.48 0.46
CA ARG A 380 3.67 -16.46 0.30
C ARG A 380 3.40 -15.19 1.12
N HIS A 381 2.16 -14.72 1.17
CA HIS A 381 1.81 -13.46 1.86
C HIS A 381 0.36 -13.38 2.34
N THR A 382 -0.57 -14.08 1.72
CA THR A 382 -1.99 -13.72 1.83
C THR A 382 -2.73 -14.46 2.93
N GLY A 383 -2.12 -15.40 3.66
CA GLY A 383 -2.69 -15.98 4.90
C GLY A 383 -4.01 -16.77 4.76
N GLU A 384 -4.65 -16.76 3.59
CA GLU A 384 -5.86 -17.51 3.29
C GLU A 384 -5.56 -18.99 3.11
N THR A 385 -6.31 -19.86 3.80
CA THR A 385 -6.11 -21.30 3.76
C THR A 385 -7.38 -22.05 3.36
N ILE A 386 -7.20 -23.12 2.60
CA ILE A 386 -8.28 -24.02 2.14
C ILE A 386 -8.23 -25.40 2.80
N VAL A 387 -7.11 -25.70 3.44
CA VAL A 387 -6.89 -26.91 4.23
C VAL A 387 -6.63 -26.53 5.68
N ASP A 388 -7.08 -27.39 6.60
CA ASP A 388 -6.77 -27.23 8.01
C ASP A 388 -5.29 -27.58 8.23
N LEU A 389 -4.50 -26.58 8.60
CA LEU A 389 -3.07 -26.69 8.89
C LEU A 389 -2.78 -27.73 9.98
N SER A 390 -3.72 -28.02 10.88
CA SER A 390 -3.54 -29.05 11.92
C SER A 390 -3.54 -30.48 11.38
N THR A 391 -4.11 -30.70 10.19
CA THR A 391 -4.27 -32.03 9.57
C THR A 391 -3.27 -32.30 8.44
N VAL A 392 -2.50 -31.27 8.06
CA VAL A 392 -1.51 -31.32 6.98
C VAL A 392 -0.25 -32.05 7.45
N VAL A 393 0.41 -32.79 6.55
CA VAL A 393 1.63 -33.54 6.88
C VAL A 393 2.73 -32.57 7.33
N ALA A 394 3.50 -32.95 8.36
CA ALA A 394 4.53 -32.11 8.97
C ALA A 394 5.53 -31.54 7.95
N ALA A 395 5.92 -32.32 6.94
CA ALA A 395 6.85 -31.85 5.91
C ALA A 395 6.23 -30.77 5.00
N SER A 396 4.91 -30.80 4.75
CA SER A 396 4.20 -29.75 4.03
C SER A 396 4.13 -28.45 4.85
N LEU A 397 4.01 -28.55 6.18
CA LEU A 397 4.10 -27.39 7.08
C LEU A 397 5.50 -26.75 7.02
N VAL A 398 6.57 -27.55 7.02
CA VAL A 398 7.94 -27.03 6.85
C VAL A 398 8.08 -26.31 5.52
N LEU A 399 7.52 -26.86 4.43
CA LEU A 399 7.51 -26.21 3.12
C LEU A 399 6.80 -24.85 3.17
N ILE A 400 5.64 -24.76 3.83
CA ILE A 400 4.91 -23.50 4.02
C ILE A 400 5.77 -22.48 4.78
N VAL A 401 6.38 -22.89 5.90
CA VAL A 401 7.24 -22.00 6.72
C VAL A 401 8.44 -21.49 5.93
N VAL A 402 9.12 -22.36 5.19
CA VAL A 402 10.25 -21.97 4.34
C VAL A 402 9.81 -20.95 3.29
N MET A 403 8.66 -21.16 2.65
CA MET A 403 8.14 -20.23 1.63
C MET A 403 7.72 -18.89 2.23
N MET A 404 7.17 -18.85 3.45
CA MET A 404 6.92 -17.60 4.16
C MET A 404 8.22 -16.82 4.45
N LEU A 405 9.32 -17.53 4.78
CA LEU A 405 10.60 -16.91 5.14
C LEU A 405 11.42 -16.45 3.93
N VAL A 406 11.53 -17.27 2.88
CA VAL A 406 12.33 -16.99 1.67
C VAL A 406 11.90 -15.68 1.01
N ILE A 407 10.64 -15.30 1.19
CA ILE A 407 10.06 -14.10 0.60
C ILE A 407 10.29 -12.83 1.42
N SER A 408 10.51 -12.94 2.75
CA SER A 408 10.93 -11.79 3.55
C SER A 408 12.32 -11.29 3.13
N LEU A 409 13.20 -12.17 2.64
CA LEU A 409 14.55 -11.81 2.25
C LEU A 409 14.63 -10.81 1.08
N PRO A 410 14.07 -11.04 -0.13
CA PRO A 410 14.29 -10.13 -1.25
C PRO A 410 13.62 -8.76 -1.11
N SER A 411 12.40 -8.66 -0.55
CA SER A 411 11.72 -7.36 -0.39
C SER A 411 12.31 -6.53 0.75
N SER A 412 12.67 -7.15 1.87
CA SER A 412 13.28 -6.48 3.03
C SER A 412 14.74 -6.13 2.78
N LEU A 413 15.50 -7.00 2.10
CA LEU A 413 16.90 -6.77 1.78
C LEU A 413 17.06 -5.73 0.64
N LEU A 414 16.14 -5.65 -0.31
CA LEU A 414 16.10 -4.53 -1.26
C LEU A 414 15.81 -3.20 -0.53
N LYS A 415 14.82 -3.19 0.39
CA LYS A 415 14.54 -2.05 1.28
C LYS A 415 15.74 -1.68 2.15
N PHE A 416 16.45 -2.67 2.68
CA PHE A 416 17.58 -2.46 3.57
C PHE A 416 18.83 -1.99 2.82
N ILE A 417 19.12 -2.55 1.64
CA ILE A 417 20.23 -2.14 0.78
C ILE A 417 20.04 -0.69 0.31
N ASP A 418 18.82 -0.30 -0.09
CA ASP A 418 18.55 1.07 -0.51
C ASP A 418 18.64 2.08 0.66
N ILE A 419 18.21 1.68 1.87
CA ILE A 419 18.40 2.50 3.09
C ILE A 419 19.89 2.64 3.41
N PHE A 420 20.67 1.56 3.32
CA PHE A 420 22.11 1.57 3.58
C PHE A 420 22.86 2.41 2.56
N HIS A 421 22.50 2.31 1.28
CA HIS A 421 23.08 3.12 0.21
C HIS A 421 22.75 4.62 0.37
N HIS A 422 21.58 4.93 0.94
CA HIS A 422 21.20 6.32 1.26
C HIS A 422 21.93 6.87 2.49
N GLN A 423 22.32 6.04 3.45
CA GLN A 423 23.14 6.47 4.60
C GLN A 423 24.60 6.70 4.17
N ILE A 424 25.16 5.81 3.35
CA ILE A 424 26.54 5.93 2.85
C ILE A 424 26.73 7.20 1.99
N GLN A 425 25.73 7.60 1.18
CA GLN A 425 25.78 8.84 0.39
C GLN A 425 25.53 10.13 1.20
N LEU A 426 25.11 10.04 2.46
CA LEU A 426 24.94 11.19 3.35
C LEU A 426 26.14 11.39 4.29
N GLU A 427 26.95 10.34 4.49
CA GLU A 427 28.20 10.39 5.28
C GLU A 427 29.46 10.60 4.43
N SER A 428 29.38 10.49 3.09
CA SER A 428 30.42 10.89 2.14
C SER A 428 30.17 12.27 1.57
#